data_AF-A0A2D9ST41-F1
#
_entry.id   AF-A0A2D9ST41-F1
#
_cell.length_a   1.000
_cell.length_b   1.000
_cell.length_c   1.000
_cell.angle_alpha   90.00
_cell.angle_beta   90.00
_cell.angle_gamma   90.00
#
_symmetry.space_group_name_H-M   'P 1'
#
loop_
_entity.id
_entity.type
_entity.pdbx_description
1 polymer ?
#
loop_
_entity_poly.entity_id
_entity_poly.type
_entity_poly.pdbx_seq_one_letter_code
_entity_poly.pdbx_strand_id
1 'polypeptide(L)'
;LTGDTAKGNFSNTRIALIDFRRRISAFQHSVMVYQLCRAVWTHWLDVAVLAGALDLPGYATDRRHYLACDWLPTKWDWIDPVKDAAAEILQIEAGLKSRTQAIAERGFDAEQVDREIAAERQREAALGLDFRRPGSPAQSAGSGAAPGNAEGQQADARDDGDQADDGEGRVPRPEEDA
;
A
#
# COMPACT_ATOMS: atom_id res chain seq x y z
N LEU A 1 1.63 31.66 10.85
CA LEU A 1 1.63 30.89 12.11
C LEU A 1 2.96 30.18 12.22
N THR A 2 3.86 30.68 13.06
CA THR A 2 5.25 30.24 13.18
C THR A 2 5.28 29.00 14.07
N GLY A 3 5.57 27.84 13.46
CA GLY A 3 5.57 26.53 14.12
C GLY A 3 6.77 26.33 15.02
N ASP A 4 6.77 27.00 16.17
CA ASP A 4 7.77 26.79 17.21
C ASP A 4 7.51 25.44 17.92
N THR A 5 8.15 24.38 17.43
CA THR A 5 8.09 23.02 17.99
C THR A 5 9.20 22.77 19.01
N ALA A 6 9.99 23.79 19.40
CA ALA A 6 11.14 23.63 20.29
C ALA A 6 10.79 23.12 21.70
N LYS A 7 9.50 23.09 22.07
CA LYS A 7 8.98 22.53 23.33
C LYS A 7 7.89 21.46 23.13
N GLY A 8 7.87 20.79 21.98
CA GLY A 8 6.76 19.91 21.56
C GLY A 8 7.00 18.42 21.83
N ASN A 9 6.06 17.80 22.54
CA ASN A 9 5.91 16.35 22.69
C ASN A 9 5.84 15.65 21.29
N PHE A 10 6.22 14.37 21.17
CA PHE A 10 6.34 13.63 19.89
C PHE A 10 5.13 13.82 18.93
N SER A 11 3.92 13.95 19.49
CA SER A 11 2.69 14.22 18.75
C SER A 11 2.72 15.55 17.96
N ASN A 12 3.23 16.63 18.53
CA ASN A 12 3.27 17.94 17.85
C ASN A 12 4.25 17.95 16.68
N THR A 13 5.39 17.26 16.81
CA THR A 13 6.36 17.10 15.73
C THR A 13 5.78 16.27 14.58
N ARG A 14 5.04 15.20 14.90
CA ARG A 14 4.36 14.39 13.89
C ARG A 14 3.31 15.20 13.12
N ILE A 15 2.50 16.00 13.81
CA ILE A 15 1.49 16.86 13.18
C ILE A 15 2.16 17.87 12.24
N ALA A 16 3.22 18.54 12.70
CA ALA A 16 3.97 19.51 11.88
C ALA A 16 4.56 18.86 10.61
N LEU A 17 5.08 17.63 10.73
CA LEU A 17 5.60 16.88 9.58
C LEU A 17 4.49 16.52 8.59
N ILE A 18 3.32 16.09 9.07
CA ILE A 18 2.17 15.79 8.21
C ILE A 18 1.70 17.04 7.45
N ASP A 19 1.59 18.17 8.13
CA ASP A 19 1.21 19.45 7.50
C ASP A 19 2.23 19.90 6.46
N PHE A 20 3.51 19.75 6.75
CA PHE A 20 4.58 20.02 5.80
C PHE A 20 4.46 19.12 4.57
N ARG A 21 4.35 17.80 4.76
CA ARG A 21 4.19 16.83 3.66
C ARG A 21 2.97 17.16 2.81
N ARG A 22 1.82 17.50 3.42
CA ARG A 22 0.61 17.90 2.70
C ARG A 22 0.83 19.14 1.83
N ARG A 23 1.53 20.16 2.34
CA ARG A 23 1.86 21.37 1.58
C ARG A 23 2.80 21.07 0.41
N ILE A 24 3.83 20.26 0.63
CA ILE A 24 4.76 19.87 -0.41
C ILE A 24 4.06 19.02 -1.48
N SER A 25 3.24 18.05 -1.09
CA SER A 25 2.47 17.23 -2.05
C SER A 25 1.55 18.10 -2.90
N ALA A 26 0.84 19.07 -2.31
CA ALA A 26 0.03 20.01 -3.08
C ALA A 26 0.88 20.84 -4.05
N PHE A 27 2.03 21.35 -3.62
CA PHE A 27 2.95 22.08 -4.48
C PHE A 27 3.51 21.22 -5.63
N GLN A 28 3.91 19.98 -5.34
CA GLN A 28 4.41 19.04 -6.35
C GLN A 28 3.35 18.78 -7.42
N HIS A 29 2.13 18.43 -7.04
CA HIS A 29 1.08 18.10 -8.00
C HIS A 29 0.55 19.34 -8.72
N SER A 30 0.36 20.47 -8.03
CA SER A 30 -0.26 21.66 -8.62
C SER A 30 0.73 22.56 -9.37
N VAL A 31 2.01 22.58 -8.97
CA VAL A 31 3.01 23.48 -9.55
C VAL A 31 4.02 22.69 -10.35
N MET A 32 4.76 21.77 -9.73
CA MET A 32 5.86 21.08 -10.42
C MET A 32 5.35 20.24 -11.59
N VAL A 33 4.31 19.42 -11.37
CA VAL A 33 3.73 18.59 -12.42
C VAL A 33 3.11 19.45 -13.52
N TYR A 34 2.24 20.40 -13.18
CA TYR A 34 1.53 21.20 -14.18
C TYR A 34 2.41 22.16 -14.96
N GLN A 35 3.30 22.89 -14.27
CA GLN A 35 4.07 23.98 -14.88
C GLN A 35 5.37 23.50 -15.52
N LEU A 36 5.99 22.45 -14.99
CA LEU A 36 7.28 21.97 -15.47
C LEU A 36 7.15 20.61 -16.15
N CYS A 37 6.74 19.58 -15.41
CA CYS A 37 6.90 18.21 -15.88
C CYS A 37 6.05 17.92 -17.12
N ARG A 38 4.79 18.38 -17.15
CA ARG A 38 3.91 18.23 -18.32
C ARG A 38 4.46 18.95 -19.56
N ALA A 39 4.99 20.17 -19.40
CA ALA A 39 5.56 20.92 -20.51
C ALA A 39 6.81 20.22 -21.08
N VAL A 40 7.71 19.78 -20.19
CA VAL A 40 8.92 19.03 -20.57
C VAL A 40 8.56 17.72 -21.27
N TRP A 41 7.65 16.93 -20.69
CA TRP A 41 7.19 15.67 -21.28
C TRP A 41 6.62 15.85 -22.68
N THR A 42 5.76 16.85 -22.83
CA THR A 42 5.11 17.16 -24.10
C THR A 42 6.13 17.50 -25.17
N HIS A 43 7.06 18.40 -24.87
CA HIS A 43 8.10 18.80 -25.82
C HIS A 43 9.08 17.68 -26.13
N TRP A 44 9.48 16.91 -25.12
CA TRP A 44 10.35 15.76 -25.31
C TRP A 44 9.72 14.72 -26.25
N LEU A 45 8.44 14.38 -26.03
CA LEU A 45 7.75 13.38 -26.86
C LEU A 45 7.58 13.86 -28.30
N ASP A 46 7.21 15.13 -28.50
CA ASP A 46 7.11 15.73 -29.84
C ASP A 46 8.45 15.67 -30.58
N VAL A 47 9.53 16.07 -29.93
CA VAL A 47 10.87 16.07 -30.53
C VAL A 47 11.33 14.63 -30.81
N ALA A 48 11.06 13.68 -29.92
CA ALA A 48 11.44 12.28 -30.10
C ALA A 48 10.72 11.64 -31.31
N VAL A 49 9.43 11.93 -31.50
CA VAL A 49 8.67 11.47 -32.67
C VAL A 49 9.15 12.16 -33.95
N LEU A 50 9.34 13.49 -33.92
CA LEU A 50 9.82 14.24 -35.09
C LEU A 50 11.24 13.85 -35.52
N ALA A 51 12.10 13.51 -34.57
CA ALA A 51 13.45 13.01 -34.84
C ALA A 51 13.48 11.54 -35.30
N GLY A 52 12.33 10.84 -35.29
CA GLY A 52 12.24 9.42 -35.64
C GLY A 52 12.87 8.48 -34.59
N ALA A 53 13.11 8.95 -33.37
CA ALA A 53 13.63 8.12 -32.27
C ALA A 53 12.54 7.23 -31.66
N LEU A 54 11.27 7.64 -31.78
CA LEU A 54 10.09 6.88 -31.38
C LEU A 54 9.15 6.75 -32.59
N ASP A 55 8.83 5.50 -32.96
CA ASP A 55 7.81 5.21 -33.95
C ASP A 55 6.45 5.03 -33.25
N LEU A 56 5.62 6.07 -33.30
CA LEU A 56 4.28 6.10 -32.72
C LEU A 56 3.24 6.31 -33.83
N PRO A 57 2.63 5.22 -34.35
CA PRO A 57 1.64 5.30 -35.41
C PRO A 57 0.46 6.18 -35.02
N GLY A 58 0.12 7.15 -35.87
CA GLY A 58 -1.01 8.04 -35.62
C GLY A 58 -0.79 9.06 -34.49
N TYR A 59 0.45 9.31 -34.04
CA TYR A 59 0.75 10.30 -33.01
C TYR A 59 0.17 11.68 -33.33
N ALA A 60 0.24 12.13 -34.60
CA ALA A 60 -0.33 13.40 -35.01
C ALA A 60 -1.86 13.45 -34.90
N THR A 61 -2.54 12.30 -35.02
CA THR A 61 -3.99 12.18 -35.00
C THR A 61 -4.53 12.01 -33.57
N ASP A 62 -3.86 11.20 -32.74
CA ASP A 62 -4.27 10.94 -31.35
C ASP A 62 -3.18 11.27 -30.33
N ARG A 63 -2.65 12.48 -30.45
CA ARG A 63 -1.56 12.96 -29.59
C ARG A 63 -1.90 12.94 -28.10
N ARG A 64 -3.18 13.14 -27.75
CA ARG A 64 -3.62 13.21 -26.35
C ARG A 64 -3.50 11.86 -25.65
N HIS A 65 -3.78 10.77 -26.35
CA HIS A 65 -3.64 9.43 -25.81
C HIS A 65 -2.18 9.13 -25.42
N TYR A 66 -1.24 9.43 -26.32
CA TYR A 66 0.19 9.19 -26.07
C TYR A 66 0.80 10.10 -25.00
N LEU A 67 0.22 11.28 -24.78
CA LEU A 67 0.67 12.20 -23.72
C LEU A 67 0.12 11.85 -22.33
N ALA A 68 -0.87 10.96 -22.25
CA ALA A 68 -1.42 10.51 -20.97
C ALA A 68 -0.33 9.76 -20.19
N CYS A 69 0.09 10.34 -19.07
CA CYS A 69 1.06 9.77 -18.16
C CYS A 69 0.66 10.09 -16.71
N ASP A 70 0.95 9.14 -15.83
CA ASP A 70 0.75 9.31 -14.40
C ASP A 70 2.00 9.91 -13.76
N TRP A 71 1.79 10.94 -12.95
CA TRP A 71 2.86 11.63 -12.22
C TRP A 71 2.90 11.12 -10.79
N LEU A 72 3.84 10.22 -10.53
CA LEU A 72 3.99 9.58 -9.22
C LEU A 72 5.21 10.17 -8.50
N PRO A 73 5.03 11.15 -7.59
CA PRO A 73 6.14 11.61 -6.76
C PRO A 73 6.56 10.49 -5.80
N THR A 74 7.85 10.48 -5.46
CA THR A 74 8.42 9.51 -4.52
C THR A 74 7.66 9.53 -3.19
N LYS A 75 7.35 8.33 -2.69
CA LYS A 75 6.72 8.15 -1.38
C LYS A 75 7.58 8.76 -0.28
N TRP A 76 6.94 9.42 0.68
CA TRP A 76 7.61 9.84 1.91
C TRP A 76 7.96 8.63 2.76
N ASP A 77 9.14 8.66 3.38
CA ASP A 77 9.53 7.62 4.33
C ASP A 77 8.51 7.47 5.46
N TRP A 78 8.34 6.22 5.88
CA TRP A 78 7.47 5.84 6.97
C TRP A 78 7.88 6.57 8.26
N ILE A 79 6.87 7.00 9.01
CA ILE A 79 7.10 7.59 10.34
C ILE A 79 7.12 6.46 11.38
N ASP A 80 6.24 5.46 11.19
CA ASP A 80 6.23 4.21 11.94
C ASP A 80 6.13 3.05 10.93
N PRO A 81 7.24 2.35 10.64
CA PRO A 81 7.32 1.41 9.53
C PRO A 81 6.31 0.27 9.64
N VAL A 82 6.01 -0.20 10.86
CA VAL A 82 5.13 -1.34 11.07
C VAL A 82 3.66 -0.92 10.87
N LYS A 83 3.25 0.20 11.48
CA LYS A 83 1.87 0.66 11.38
C LYS A 83 1.53 1.17 9.98
N ASP A 84 2.46 1.90 9.35
CA ASP A 84 2.26 2.45 8.02
C ASP A 84 2.23 1.32 6.96
N ALA A 85 3.04 0.26 7.12
CA ALA A 85 2.98 -0.93 6.25
C ALA A 85 1.67 -1.70 6.42
N ALA A 86 1.21 -1.92 7.65
CA ALA A 86 -0.06 -2.59 7.91
C ALA A 86 -1.25 -1.80 7.34
N ALA A 87 -1.23 -0.47 7.47
CA ALA A 87 -2.24 0.40 6.87
C ALA A 87 -2.23 0.34 5.33
N GLU A 88 -1.05 0.26 4.70
CA GLU A 88 -0.91 0.12 3.26
C GLU A 88 -1.46 -1.23 2.75
N ILE A 89 -1.19 -2.33 3.46
CA ILE A 89 -1.78 -3.64 3.15
C ILE A 89 -3.31 -3.59 3.25
N LEU A 90 -3.84 -3.00 4.33
CA LEU A 90 -5.28 -2.89 4.54
C LEU A 90 -5.96 -2.05 3.45
N GLN A 91 -5.32 -0.99 2.95
CA GLN A 91 -5.84 -0.18 1.84
C GLN A 91 -5.90 -0.98 0.53
N ILE A 92 -4.91 -1.86 0.30
CA ILE A 92 -4.88 -2.73 -0.87
C ILE A 92 -5.99 -3.79 -0.77
N GLU A 93 -6.11 -4.43 0.39
CA GLU A 93 -7.16 -5.43 0.65
C GLU A 93 -8.57 -4.83 0.57
N ALA A 94 -8.75 -3.59 1.04
CA ALA A 94 -9.99 -2.84 0.94
C ALA A 94 -10.28 -2.30 -0.48
N GLY A 95 -9.37 -2.48 -1.44
CA GLY A 95 -9.54 -2.01 -2.82
C GLY A 95 -9.42 -0.49 -2.99
N LEU A 96 -8.95 0.24 -1.98
CA LEU A 96 -8.74 1.70 -2.03
C LEU A 96 -7.42 2.07 -2.73
N LYS A 97 -6.48 1.12 -2.81
CA LYS A 97 -5.17 1.31 -3.44
C LYS A 97 -4.79 0.06 -4.22
N SER A 98 -4.25 0.23 -5.43
CA SER A 98 -3.73 -0.91 -6.19
C SER A 98 -2.31 -1.27 -5.74
N ARG A 99 -1.94 -2.55 -5.89
CA ARG A 99 -0.57 -3.00 -5.66
C ARG A 99 0.42 -2.31 -6.61
N THR A 100 0.04 -2.12 -7.87
CA THR A 100 0.80 -1.38 -8.88
C THR A 100 1.11 0.03 -8.40
N GLN A 101 0.11 0.75 -7.88
CA GLN A 101 0.29 2.10 -7.35
C GLN A 101 1.23 2.11 -6.13
N ALA A 102 1.11 1.15 -5.21
CA ALA A 102 1.99 1.04 -4.06
C ALA A 102 3.46 0.76 -4.43
N ILE A 103 3.70 -0.02 -5.50
CA ILE A 103 5.04 -0.29 -6.04
C ILE A 103 5.59 0.94 -6.77
N ALA A 104 4.76 1.57 -7.62
CA ALA A 104 5.15 2.74 -8.40
C ALA A 104 5.50 3.94 -7.53
N GLU A 105 4.78 4.17 -6.43
CA GLU A 105 5.12 5.20 -5.43
C GLU A 105 6.51 5.02 -4.81
N ARG A 106 7.03 3.78 -4.76
CA ARG A 106 8.39 3.48 -4.29
C ARG A 106 9.45 3.66 -5.38
N GLY A 107 9.04 4.02 -6.60
CA GLY A 107 9.93 4.24 -7.74
C GLY A 107 10.26 2.98 -8.54
N PHE A 108 9.51 1.90 -8.36
CA PHE A 108 9.71 0.64 -9.08
C PHE A 108 8.62 0.40 -10.12
N ASP A 109 8.97 -0.30 -11.20
CA ASP A 109 8.00 -0.81 -12.17
C ASP A 109 7.31 -2.07 -11.62
N ALA A 110 5.99 -2.08 -11.62
CA ALA A 110 5.19 -3.20 -11.13
C ALA A 110 5.41 -4.47 -11.97
N GLU A 111 5.55 -4.35 -13.29
CA GLU A 111 5.79 -5.51 -14.15
C GLU A 111 7.17 -6.13 -13.90
N GLN A 112 8.17 -5.29 -13.64
CA GLN A 112 9.48 -5.75 -13.20
C GLN A 112 9.39 -6.49 -11.86
N VAL A 113 8.75 -5.90 -10.85
CA VAL A 113 8.60 -6.52 -9.53
C VAL A 113 7.84 -7.85 -9.61
N ASP A 114 6.84 -7.95 -10.49
CA ASP A 114 6.09 -9.19 -10.69
C ASP A 114 6.95 -10.30 -11.32
N ARG A 115 7.79 -9.95 -12.29
CA ARG A 115 8.77 -10.89 -12.86
C ARG A 115 9.79 -11.35 -11.82
N GLU A 116 10.27 -10.43 -10.98
CA GLU A 116 11.21 -10.75 -9.89
C GLU A 116 10.58 -11.71 -8.88
N ILE A 117 9.35 -11.42 -8.42
CA ILE A 117 8.61 -12.29 -7.49
C ILE A 117 8.33 -13.66 -8.11
N ALA A 118 7.98 -13.73 -9.39
CA ALA A 118 7.76 -15.00 -10.08
C ALA A 118 9.06 -15.83 -10.13
N ALA A 119 10.19 -15.20 -10.46
CA ALA A 119 11.49 -15.85 -10.49
C ALA A 119 11.94 -16.28 -9.08
N GLU A 120 11.67 -15.47 -8.05
CA GLU A 120 11.93 -15.79 -6.65
C GLU A 120 11.14 -17.00 -6.20
N ARG A 121 9.83 -17.05 -6.44
CA ARG A 121 8.99 -18.20 -6.10
C ARG A 121 9.45 -19.49 -6.77
N GLN A 122 9.94 -19.41 -8.00
CA GLN A 122 10.53 -20.56 -8.69
C GLN A 122 11.83 -21.03 -8.02
N ARG A 123 12.70 -20.09 -7.62
CA ARG A 123 13.94 -20.41 -6.88
C ARG A 123 13.65 -20.96 -5.50
N GLU A 124 12.69 -20.39 -4.78
CA GLU A 124 12.22 -20.87 -3.48
C GLU A 124 11.75 -22.32 -3.56
N ALA A 125 10.91 -22.64 -4.56
CA ALA A 125 10.45 -24.00 -4.79
C ALA A 125 11.59 -24.96 -5.14
N ALA A 126 12.57 -24.52 -5.93
CA ALA A 126 13.74 -25.33 -6.29
C ALA A 126 14.70 -25.58 -5.10
N LEU A 127 14.81 -24.62 -4.19
CA LEU A 127 15.70 -24.67 -3.03
C LEU A 127 15.01 -25.19 -1.75
N GLY A 128 13.69 -25.40 -1.79
CA GLY A 128 12.91 -25.82 -0.61
C GLY A 128 12.80 -24.74 0.47
N LEU A 129 12.84 -23.45 0.10
CA LEU A 129 12.73 -22.32 1.02
C LEU A 129 11.27 -21.84 1.09
N ASP A 130 10.75 -21.58 2.29
CA ASP A 130 9.44 -20.96 2.49
C ASP A 130 9.56 -19.74 3.40
N PHE A 131 9.39 -18.55 2.81
CA PHE A 131 9.42 -17.27 3.52
C PHE A 131 8.03 -16.76 3.89
N ARG A 132 6.97 -17.56 3.69
CA ARG A 132 5.61 -17.19 4.08
C ARG A 132 5.49 -17.09 5.59
N ARG A 133 4.55 -16.26 6.05
CA ARG A 133 4.14 -16.22 7.45
C ARG A 133 3.62 -17.62 7.84
N PRO A 134 4.10 -18.23 8.93
CA PRO A 134 3.54 -19.48 9.42
C PRO A 134 2.03 -19.33 9.60
N GLY A 135 1.23 -20.08 8.83
CA GLY A 135 -0.24 -20.09 8.91
C GLY A 135 -1.02 -19.31 7.84
N SER A 136 -0.40 -18.80 6.76
CA SER A 136 -1.15 -18.14 5.67
C SER A 136 -1.80 -19.18 4.73
N PRO A 137 -3.13 -19.20 4.54
CA PRO A 137 -3.78 -20.22 3.73
C PRO A 137 -3.85 -19.77 2.25
N ALA A 138 -3.03 -20.36 1.39
CA ALA A 138 -3.32 -20.43 -0.04
C ALA A 138 -2.61 -21.62 -0.70
N GLN A 139 -3.37 -22.71 -0.76
CA GLN A 139 -3.37 -23.76 -1.78
C GLN A 139 -2.03 -24.41 -2.14
N SER A 140 -1.86 -25.61 -1.59
CA SER A 140 -1.11 -26.71 -2.17
C SER A 140 -1.66 -27.05 -3.57
N ALA A 141 -1.29 -26.27 -4.58
CA ALA A 141 -1.46 -26.66 -5.97
C ALA A 141 -0.23 -27.50 -6.38
N GLY A 142 -0.35 -28.82 -6.25
CA GLY A 142 0.59 -29.75 -6.89
C GLY A 142 1.03 -30.94 -6.03
N SER A 143 0.12 -31.86 -5.70
CA SER A 143 0.49 -33.28 -5.63
C SER A 143 -0.75 -34.14 -5.86
N GLY A 144 -0.86 -34.72 -7.05
CA GLY A 144 -1.86 -35.72 -7.39
C GLY A 144 -1.22 -37.10 -7.42
N ALA A 145 -1.71 -38.04 -6.60
CA ALA A 145 -1.93 -39.45 -6.90
C ALA A 145 -2.54 -40.16 -5.66
N ALA A 146 -3.61 -40.94 -5.90
CA ALA A 146 -4.57 -41.53 -4.96
C ALA A 146 -4.08 -42.83 -4.27
N PRO A 147 -4.98 -43.69 -3.69
CA PRO A 147 -5.79 -43.55 -2.49
C PRO A 147 -5.43 -44.63 -1.42
N GLY A 148 -5.80 -44.45 -0.15
CA GLY A 148 -5.64 -45.49 0.87
C GLY A 148 -6.29 -45.15 2.22
N ASN A 149 -7.25 -45.98 2.62
CA ASN A 149 -8.06 -45.89 3.85
C ASN A 149 -7.25 -45.76 5.14
N ALA A 150 -7.73 -44.92 6.06
CA ALA A 150 -7.86 -45.25 7.48
C ALA A 150 -8.80 -44.25 8.18
N GLU A 151 -9.88 -44.80 8.75
CA GLU A 151 -10.82 -44.14 9.65
C GLU A 151 -10.16 -43.71 10.98
N GLY A 152 -10.77 -42.73 11.66
CA GLY A 152 -10.66 -42.55 13.11
C GLY A 152 -10.01 -41.23 13.55
N GLN A 153 -10.84 -40.23 13.88
CA GLN A 153 -11.17 -39.86 15.26
C GLN A 153 -11.83 -38.46 15.26
N GLN A 154 -13.13 -38.44 15.59
CA GLN A 154 -13.76 -37.27 16.19
C GLN A 154 -13.13 -37.02 17.56
N ALA A 155 -12.75 -35.78 17.84
CA ALA A 155 -12.61 -35.27 19.20
C ALA A 155 -13.27 -33.89 19.24
N ASP A 156 -14.49 -33.89 19.76
CA ASP A 156 -15.18 -32.73 20.31
C ASP A 156 -14.28 -32.02 21.34
N ALA A 157 -14.16 -30.70 21.22
CA ALA A 157 -13.77 -29.84 22.32
C ALA A 157 -14.67 -28.60 22.29
N ARG A 158 -15.85 -28.77 22.90
CA ARG A 158 -16.59 -27.67 23.52
C ARG A 158 -15.85 -27.35 24.81
N ASP A 159 -15.47 -26.08 24.99
CA ASP A 159 -15.06 -25.55 26.29
C ASP A 159 -15.91 -24.29 26.54
N ASP A 160 -17.00 -24.50 27.27
CA ASP A 160 -17.79 -23.49 27.96
C ASP A 160 -17.36 -23.54 29.43
N GLY A 161 -17.03 -22.37 29.98
CA GLY A 161 -16.79 -22.13 31.40
C GLY A 161 -15.81 -20.97 31.59
N ASP A 162 -15.96 -20.04 32.51
CA ASP A 162 -16.99 -19.79 33.51
C ASP A 162 -16.74 -18.36 34.03
N GLN A 163 -17.79 -17.79 34.62
CA GLN A 163 -17.95 -16.44 35.12
C GLN A 163 -17.33 -16.26 36.52
N ALA A 164 -16.78 -15.08 36.80
CA ALA A 164 -16.64 -14.47 38.14
C ALA A 164 -16.48 -12.95 37.91
N ASP A 165 -17.52 -12.14 38.05
CA ASP A 165 -18.12 -11.53 39.27
C ASP A 165 -17.25 -10.44 39.92
N ASP A 166 -17.95 -9.47 40.51
CA ASP A 166 -17.56 -8.34 41.35
C ASP A 166 -17.34 -7.02 40.57
N GLY A 167 -18.22 -6.02 40.54
CA GLY A 167 -19.24 -5.62 41.53
C GLY A 167 -18.78 -4.38 42.30
N GLU A 168 -18.88 -3.17 41.71
CA GLU A 168 -18.78 -1.92 42.48
C GLU A 168 -19.83 -0.90 42.03
N GLY A 169 -20.68 -0.53 42.99
CA GLY A 169 -21.96 0.14 42.80
C GLY A 169 -21.87 1.63 42.49
N ARG A 170 -22.81 2.10 41.66
CA ARG A 170 -23.09 3.53 41.46
C ARG A 170 -24.43 3.87 42.12
N VAL A 171 -24.35 4.56 43.25
CA VAL A 171 -25.47 5.23 43.93
C VAL A 171 -25.94 6.42 43.06
N PRO A 172 -27.26 6.68 42.93
CA PRO A 172 -27.81 7.71 42.04
C PRO A 172 -27.76 9.11 42.69
N ARG A 173 -27.66 10.16 41.87
CA ARG A 173 -27.71 11.56 42.30
C ARG A 173 -29.02 12.20 41.78
N PRO A 174 -29.80 12.90 42.63
CA PRO A 174 -31.13 13.40 42.26
C PRO A 174 -31.08 14.71 41.47
N GLU A 175 -32.21 14.97 40.81
CA GLU A 175 -32.56 16.03 39.86
C GLU A 175 -32.62 17.44 40.47
N GLU A 176 -32.35 18.47 39.65
CA GLU A 176 -32.93 19.81 39.80
C GLU A 176 -33.22 20.39 38.40
N ASP A 177 -34.52 20.56 38.10
CA ASP A 177 -35.06 21.43 37.03
C ASP A 177 -35.25 22.85 37.60
N ALA A 178 -34.76 23.87 36.89
CA ALA A 178 -35.35 25.21 36.70
C ALA A 178 -34.44 26.10 35.82
#